data_AF-A0A6P0VHB2-F1
#
_entry.id   AF-A0A6P0VHB2-F1
#
_cell.length_a   1.000
_cell.length_b   1.000
_cell.length_c   1.000
_cell.angle_alpha   90.00
_cell.angle_beta   90.00
_cell.angle_gamma   90.00
#
_symmetry.space_group_name_H-M   'P 1'
#
loop_
_entity.id
_entity.type
_entity.pdbx_description
1 polymer ?
#
loop_
_entity_poly.entity_id
_entity_poly.type
_entity_poly.pdbx_seq_one_letter_code
_entity_poly.pdbx_strand_id
1 'polypeptide(L)'
;MPETSRDGSSSSSNLWWKGECEHEVLTVKPGVGSMYQDVALWHKSSETLLICDALFATTDDPPAALVDLPEYRQALLFHARDSPTDLPEDTVENRRKGWRRIVLLFNFFFPTYSAKVDLGLKPLIALDTSFPRGWAG
;
A
#
# COMPACT_ATOMS: atom_id res chain seq x y z
N MET A 1 -14.45 20.92 -22.23
CA MET A 1 -13.34 21.20 -21.30
C MET A 1 -12.35 20.06 -21.48
N PRO A 2 -11.15 20.27 -22.05
CA PRO A 2 -10.24 19.17 -22.33
C PRO A 2 -9.59 18.68 -21.03
N GLU A 3 -9.57 17.36 -20.87
CA GLU A 3 -8.83 16.66 -19.82
C GLU A 3 -7.34 16.97 -19.96
N THR A 4 -6.75 17.52 -18.91
CA THR A 4 -5.29 17.68 -18.83
C THR A 4 -4.73 16.42 -18.17
N SER A 5 -4.21 15.52 -19.01
CA SER A 5 -3.21 14.53 -18.61
C SER A 5 -2.04 15.27 -17.96
N ARG A 6 -2.00 15.27 -16.63
CA ARG A 6 -0.83 15.74 -15.88
C ARG A 6 0.17 14.61 -15.80
N ASP A 7 1.02 14.54 -16.81
CA ASP A 7 2.33 13.91 -16.68
C ASP A 7 3.03 14.57 -15.48
N GLY A 8 3.28 13.78 -14.44
CA GLY A 8 3.96 14.20 -13.21
C GLY A 8 5.46 14.40 -13.40
N SER A 9 5.88 15.01 -14.50
CA SER A 9 7.27 15.43 -14.71
C SER A 9 7.52 16.66 -13.84
N SER A 10 7.92 16.45 -12.58
CA SER A 10 8.45 17.55 -11.76
C SER A 10 9.69 18.11 -12.46
N SER A 11 9.66 19.38 -12.83
CA SER A 11 10.77 20.10 -13.44
C SER A 11 12.02 20.03 -12.54
N SER A 12 12.94 19.11 -12.85
CA SER A 12 14.20 18.84 -12.12
C SER A 12 15.24 19.97 -12.23
N SER A 13 14.87 21.13 -12.77
CA SER A 13 15.81 22.17 -13.15
C SER A 13 16.41 22.95 -11.97
N ASN A 14 15.71 23.02 -10.82
CA ASN A 14 16.06 23.84 -9.65
C ASN A 14 16.22 23.04 -8.34
N LEU A 15 16.68 21.79 -8.39
CA LEU A 15 17.02 21.04 -7.17
C LEU A 15 18.41 21.45 -6.67
N TRP A 16 18.54 21.77 -5.39
CA TRP A 16 19.83 22.21 -4.83
C TRP A 16 20.88 21.09 -4.75
N TRP A 17 20.44 19.81 -4.82
CA TRP A 17 21.30 18.61 -4.88
C TRP A 17 21.54 18.10 -6.32
N LYS A 18 21.20 18.88 -7.35
CA LYS A 18 21.24 18.46 -8.74
C LYS A 18 22.67 18.12 -9.19
N GLY A 19 22.87 16.88 -9.63
CA GLY A 19 24.15 16.37 -10.13
C GLY A 19 24.96 15.59 -9.09
N GLU A 20 24.68 15.78 -7.79
CA GLU A 20 25.35 15.05 -6.70
C GLU A 20 24.56 13.80 -6.30
N CYS A 21 23.24 13.92 -6.21
CA CYS A 21 22.35 12.83 -5.86
C CYS A 21 21.46 12.41 -7.04
N GLU A 22 21.38 11.10 -7.28
CA GLU A 22 20.21 10.51 -7.96
C GLU A 22 19.02 10.56 -7.01
N HIS A 23 17.81 10.68 -7.56
CA HIS A 23 16.62 10.75 -6.73
C HIS A 23 15.42 10.13 -7.42
N GLU A 24 14.52 9.60 -6.62
CA GLU A 24 13.20 9.14 -7.03
C GLU A 24 12.14 9.73 -6.10
N VAL A 25 11.07 10.26 -6.69
CA VAL A 25 9.98 10.89 -5.95
C VAL A 25 8.77 9.98 -6.02
N LEU A 26 8.38 9.44 -4.87
CA LEU A 26 7.10 8.73 -4.74
C LEU A 26 6.01 9.76 -4.48
N THR A 27 4.98 9.77 -5.32
CA THR A 27 3.77 10.58 -5.11
C THR A 27 2.55 9.69 -5.11
N VAL A 28 1.82 9.69 -3.99
CA VAL A 28 0.58 8.91 -3.83
C VAL A 28 -0.55 9.86 -3.47
N LYS A 29 -1.70 9.71 -4.15
CA LYS A 29 -2.93 10.46 -3.85
C LYS A 29 -3.99 9.50 -3.30
N PRO A 30 -4.02 9.28 -1.97
CA PRO A 30 -4.93 8.31 -1.39
C PRO A 30 -6.39 8.80 -1.34
N GLY A 31 -6.64 10.10 -1.52
CA GLY A 31 -8.00 10.65 -1.53
C GLY A 31 -8.06 12.11 -1.93
N VAL A 32 -9.28 12.63 -2.10
CA VAL A 32 -9.51 14.05 -2.41
C VAL A 32 -8.93 14.91 -1.29
N GLY A 33 -7.98 15.79 -1.62
CA GLY A 33 -7.34 16.68 -0.66
C GLY A 33 -6.18 16.07 0.14
N SER A 34 -5.82 14.80 -0.10
CA SER A 34 -4.66 14.16 0.52
C SER A 34 -3.59 13.85 -0.53
N MET A 35 -2.35 14.20 -0.22
CA MET A 35 -1.18 13.91 -1.03
C MET A 35 -0.06 13.46 -0.08
N TYR A 36 0.45 12.26 -0.32
CA TYR A 36 1.70 11.80 0.27
C TYR A 36 2.79 11.96 -0.78
N GLN A 37 3.91 12.55 -0.40
CA GLN A 37 5.08 12.68 -1.25
C GLN A 37 6.32 12.37 -0.42
N ASP A 38 7.19 11.53 -0.99
CA ASP A 38 8.45 11.12 -0.37
C ASP A 38 9.55 11.14 -1.44
N VAL A 39 10.80 11.25 -1.00
CA VAL A 39 11.97 11.28 -1.86
C VAL A 39 13.06 10.37 -1.32
N ALA A 40 13.50 9.44 -2.17
CA ALA A 40 14.73 8.69 -1.95
C ALA A 40 15.88 9.41 -2.66
N LEU A 41 17.02 9.58 -1.98
CA LEU A 41 18.21 10.24 -2.51
C LEU A 41 19.39 9.27 -2.45
N TRP A 42 20.02 8.99 -3.59
CA TRP A 42 21.24 8.20 -3.67
C TRP A 42 22.43 9.10 -4.02
N HIS A 43 23.34 9.29 -3.06
CA HIS A 43 24.56 10.07 -3.26
C HIS A 43 25.66 9.17 -3.85
N LYS A 44 26.01 9.40 -5.13
CA LYS A 44 26.88 8.50 -5.90
C LYS A 44 28.29 8.38 -5.35
N SER A 45 28.87 9.50 -4.94
CA SER A 45 30.30 9.53 -4.59
C SER A 45 30.61 8.82 -3.27
N SER A 46 29.65 8.80 -2.34
CA SER A 46 29.79 8.11 -1.05
C SER A 46 29.01 6.81 -0.97
N GLU A 47 28.33 6.40 -2.05
CA GLU A 47 27.46 5.23 -2.08
C GLU A 47 26.47 5.21 -0.90
N THR A 48 25.85 6.35 -0.61
CA THR A 48 24.98 6.51 0.56
C THR A 48 23.55 6.80 0.13
N LEU A 49 22.60 6.03 0.68
CA LEU A 49 21.16 6.24 0.52
C LEU A 49 20.63 7.09 1.68
N LEU A 50 20.02 8.23 1.38
CA LEU A 50 19.32 9.06 2.34
C LEU A 50 17.81 8.82 2.21
N ILE A 51 17.19 8.44 3.33
CA ILE A 51 15.75 8.18 3.48
C ILE A 51 15.26 9.12 4.59
N CYS A 52 14.24 9.94 4.32
CA CYS A 52 13.88 11.04 5.21
C CYS A 52 12.89 10.67 6.33
N ASP A 53 12.11 9.59 6.18
CA ASP A 53 11.04 9.29 7.14
C ASP A 53 11.23 7.94 7.85
N ALA A 54 11.14 6.82 7.13
CA ALA A 54 11.31 5.50 7.74
C ALA A 54 11.69 4.41 6.74
N LEU A 55 12.60 3.54 7.15
CA LEU A 55 12.95 2.31 6.45
C LEU A 55 12.28 1.13 7.17
N PHE A 56 11.35 0.47 6.49
CA PHE A 56 10.71 -0.74 7.00
C PHE A 56 11.24 -1.96 6.26
N ALA A 57 11.92 -2.85 6.97
CA ALA A 57 12.26 -4.15 6.46
C ALA A 57 11.14 -5.13 6.78
N THR A 58 10.56 -5.74 5.76
CA THR A 58 9.62 -6.86 5.89
C THR A 58 10.22 -8.11 5.27
N THR A 59 9.84 -9.27 5.78
CA THR A 59 10.15 -10.55 5.14
C THR A 59 9.40 -10.67 3.80
N ASP A 60 9.99 -11.37 2.84
CA ASP A 60 9.33 -11.71 1.58
C ASP A 60 8.10 -12.58 1.79
N ASP A 61 8.19 -13.49 2.77
CA ASP A 61 7.14 -14.42 3.14
C ASP A 61 6.30 -13.88 4.31
N PRO A 62 4.97 -14.08 4.27
CA PRO A 62 4.12 -13.78 5.42
C PRO A 62 4.50 -14.65 6.64
N PRO A 63 4.28 -14.17 7.87
CA PRO A 63 4.41 -14.97 9.07
C PRO A 63 3.58 -16.26 9.01
N ALA A 64 4.11 -17.36 9.56
CA ALA A 64 3.46 -18.68 9.53
C ALA A 64 2.00 -18.66 10.01
N ALA A 65 1.68 -17.87 11.03
CA ALA A 65 0.30 -17.73 11.52
C ALA A 65 -0.69 -17.26 10.44
N LEU A 66 -0.28 -16.39 9.50
CA LEU A 66 -1.13 -15.96 8.38
C LEU A 66 -1.25 -17.02 7.29
N VAL A 67 -0.31 -17.96 7.23
CA VAL A 67 -0.24 -19.02 6.23
C VAL A 67 -0.97 -20.27 6.68
N ASP A 68 -0.86 -20.63 7.96
CA ASP A 68 -1.33 -21.91 8.50
C ASP A 68 -2.82 -21.89 8.82
N LEU A 69 -3.33 -20.76 9.29
CA LEU A 69 -4.73 -20.59 9.66
C LEU A 69 -5.59 -20.22 8.44
N PRO A 70 -6.58 -21.04 8.05
CA PRO A 70 -7.41 -20.81 6.85
C PRO A 70 -8.07 -19.42 6.81
N GLU A 71 -8.53 -18.92 7.96
CA GLU A 71 -9.17 -17.62 8.10
C GLU A 71 -8.24 -16.45 7.77
N TYR A 72 -6.96 -16.53 8.15
CA TYR A 72 -5.97 -15.50 7.87
C TYR A 72 -5.37 -15.64 6.47
N ARG A 73 -5.30 -16.87 5.97
CA ARG A 73 -4.92 -17.14 4.58
C ARG A 73 -5.88 -16.50 3.60
N GLN A 74 -7.19 -16.51 3.89
CA GLN A 74 -8.18 -15.82 3.08
C GLN A 74 -7.93 -14.30 3.03
N ALA A 75 -7.46 -13.70 4.12
CA ALA A 75 -7.08 -12.28 4.14
C ALA A 75 -5.90 -11.98 3.20
N LEU A 76 -4.88 -12.84 3.14
CA LEU A 76 -3.79 -12.72 2.17
C LEU A 76 -4.34 -12.71 0.73
N LEU A 77 -5.22 -13.65 0.41
CA LEU A 77 -5.79 -13.76 -0.93
C LEU A 77 -6.77 -12.61 -1.25
N PHE A 78 -7.45 -12.05 -0.24
CA PHE A 78 -8.28 -10.87 -0.38
C PHE A 78 -7.45 -9.63 -0.77
N HIS A 79 -6.29 -9.45 -0.13
CA HIS A 79 -5.39 -8.33 -0.45
C HIS A 79 -4.60 -8.54 -1.75
N ALA A 80 -4.50 -9.77 -2.26
CA ALA A 80 -3.83 -10.08 -3.53
C ALA A 80 -4.61 -9.67 -4.80
N ARG A 81 -5.88 -9.27 -4.65
CA ARG A 81 -6.80 -8.93 -5.76
C ARG A 81 -6.39 -7.68 -6.52
N ASP A 82 -6.43 -7.72 -7.85
CA ASP A 82 -6.23 -6.51 -8.67
C ASP A 82 -7.54 -5.74 -8.94
N SER A 83 -8.69 -6.42 -8.81
CA SER A 83 -10.01 -5.82 -8.95
C SER A 83 -10.97 -6.35 -7.87
N PRO A 84 -12.10 -5.66 -7.59
CA PRO A 84 -13.03 -6.08 -6.54
C PRO A 84 -13.61 -7.51 -6.75
N THR A 85 -13.78 -7.92 -8.00
CA THR A 85 -14.35 -9.23 -8.37
C THR A 85 -13.30 -10.32 -8.54
N ASP A 86 -12.02 -9.98 -8.43
CA ASP A 86 -10.92 -10.93 -8.57
C ASP A 86 -10.95 -11.96 -7.44
N LEU A 87 -10.66 -13.22 -7.77
CA LEU A 87 -10.58 -14.32 -6.82
C LEU A 87 -9.27 -15.09 -7.03
N PRO A 88 -8.12 -14.51 -6.65
CA PRO A 88 -6.80 -15.12 -6.87
C PRO A 88 -6.72 -16.55 -6.34
N GLU A 89 -6.22 -17.49 -7.13
CA GLU A 89 -5.99 -18.86 -6.67
C GLU A 89 -5.03 -18.89 -5.47
N ASP A 90 -5.16 -19.92 -4.64
CA ASP A 90 -4.35 -20.06 -3.44
C ASP A 90 -2.94 -20.56 -3.75
N THR A 91 -2.09 -19.65 -4.24
CA THR A 91 -0.68 -19.91 -4.57
C THR A 91 0.26 -19.14 -3.64
N VAL A 92 1.52 -19.60 -3.55
CA VAL A 92 2.55 -18.91 -2.74
C VAL A 92 2.76 -17.48 -3.25
N GLU A 93 2.74 -17.30 -4.56
CA GLU A 93 2.89 -16.01 -5.24
C GLU A 93 1.77 -15.05 -4.86
N ASN A 94 0.52 -15.51 -4.86
CA ASN A 94 -0.64 -14.70 -4.48
C ASN A 94 -0.64 -14.38 -2.98
N ARG A 95 -0.25 -15.33 -2.12
CA ARG A 95 -0.07 -15.07 -0.68
C ARG A 95 0.98 -13.99 -0.42
N ARG A 96 2.13 -14.05 -1.10
CA ARG A 96 3.20 -13.03 -1.03
C ARG A 96 2.72 -11.67 -1.56
N LYS A 97 1.97 -11.65 -2.66
CA LYS A 97 1.36 -10.43 -3.20
C LYS A 97 0.42 -9.78 -2.19
N GLY A 98 -0.44 -10.58 -1.55
CA GLY A 98 -1.31 -10.15 -0.47
C GLY A 98 -0.53 -9.59 0.73
N TRP A 99 0.49 -10.32 1.18
CA TRP A 99 1.35 -9.92 2.30
C TRP A 99 2.01 -8.56 2.08
N ARG A 100 2.64 -8.35 0.91
CA ARG A 100 3.25 -7.06 0.55
C ARG A 100 2.24 -5.91 0.62
N ARG A 101 1.01 -6.15 0.16
CA ARG A 101 -0.06 -5.13 0.21
C ARG A 101 -0.59 -4.89 1.62
N ILE A 102 -0.64 -5.90 2.48
CA ILE A 102 -0.95 -5.72 3.91
C ILE A 102 0.12 -4.86 4.57
N VAL A 103 1.41 -5.16 4.36
CA VAL A 103 2.53 -4.35 4.90
C VAL A 103 2.42 -2.91 4.44
N LEU A 104 2.18 -2.68 3.14
CA LEU A 104 1.97 -1.34 2.60
C LEU A 104 0.74 -0.65 3.21
N LEU A 105 -0.39 -1.36 3.33
CA LEU A 105 -1.61 -0.83 3.92
C LEU A 105 -1.36 -0.33 5.35
N PHE A 106 -0.75 -1.15 6.20
CA PHE A 106 -0.46 -0.78 7.58
C PHE A 106 0.61 0.32 7.71
N ASN A 107 1.49 0.46 6.73
CA ASN A 107 2.52 1.49 6.75
C ASN A 107 2.02 2.87 6.28
N PHE A 108 1.15 2.91 5.27
CA PHE A 108 0.67 4.16 4.65
C PHE A 108 -0.69 4.61 5.17
N PHE A 109 -1.53 3.67 5.59
CA PHE A 109 -2.85 3.96 6.14
C PHE A 109 -2.82 3.64 7.63
N PHE A 110 -2.24 4.55 8.40
CA PHE A 110 -2.65 4.64 9.79
C PHE A 110 -4.12 5.04 9.78
N PRO A 111 -5.05 4.24 10.33
CA PRO A 111 -6.32 4.80 10.71
C PRO A 111 -6.00 5.91 11.71
N THR A 112 -6.07 7.18 11.30
CA THR A 112 -5.99 8.35 12.20
C THR A 112 -7.21 8.41 13.15
N TYR A 113 -7.91 7.29 13.29
CA TYR A 113 -9.13 7.06 14.01
C TYR A 113 -9.03 5.68 14.69
N SER A 114 -8.19 5.58 15.72
CA SER A 114 -8.57 4.83 16.93
C SER A 114 -9.78 5.48 17.62
N ALA A 115 -10.34 6.55 17.07
CA ALA A 115 -11.65 7.00 17.46
C ALA A 115 -12.68 5.92 17.10
N LYS A 116 -13.45 5.61 18.12
CA LYS A 116 -14.57 4.68 18.07
C LYS A 116 -15.47 5.08 16.91
N VAL A 117 -15.32 4.43 15.78
CA VAL A 117 -16.39 4.42 14.79
C VAL A 117 -17.42 3.47 15.39
N ASP A 118 -18.42 4.03 16.07
CA ASP A 118 -19.64 3.29 16.33
C ASP A 118 -20.32 3.09 14.97
N LEU A 119 -19.89 2.04 14.28
CA LEU A 119 -20.44 1.62 13.00
C LEU A 119 -21.91 1.22 13.17
N GLY A 120 -22.41 1.02 14.39
CA GLY A 120 -23.69 0.38 14.65
C GLY A 120 -23.74 -1.03 14.04
N LEU A 121 -24.87 -1.72 14.20
CA LEU A 121 -25.06 -3.04 13.59
C LEU A 121 -25.34 -2.98 12.07
N LYS A 122 -25.70 -1.81 11.54
CA LYS A 122 -26.14 -1.66 10.13
C LYS A 122 -25.09 -2.11 9.10
N PRO A 123 -23.82 -1.66 9.14
CA PRO A 123 -22.81 -2.12 8.19
C PRO A 123 -22.44 -3.58 8.39
N LEU A 124 -22.54 -4.12 9.62
CA LEU A 124 -22.34 -5.55 9.87
C LEU A 124 -23.47 -6.41 9.28
N ILE A 125 -24.71 -5.94 9.33
CA ILE A 125 -25.87 -6.60 8.72
C ILE A 125 -25.84 -6.50 7.19
N ALA A 126 -25.21 -5.45 6.64
CA ALA A 126 -25.05 -5.25 5.21
C ALA A 126 -23.90 -6.09 4.60
N LEU A 127 -23.06 -6.72 5.43
CA LEU A 127 -22.03 -7.65 4.94
C LEU A 127 -22.72 -8.85 4.31
N ASP A 128 -22.41 -9.09 3.04
CA ASP A 128 -22.82 -10.32 2.38
C ASP A 128 -21.95 -11.47 2.86
N THR A 129 -22.51 -12.30 3.75
CA THR A 129 -21.83 -13.49 4.27
C THR A 129 -21.70 -14.60 3.24
N SER A 130 -22.35 -14.48 2.08
CA SER A 130 -22.21 -15.44 0.98
C SER A 130 -20.93 -15.22 0.16
N PHE A 131 -20.21 -14.12 0.40
CA PHE A 131 -18.94 -13.90 -0.28
C PHE A 131 -17.94 -15.00 0.09
N PRO A 132 -17.33 -15.69 -0.89
CA PRO A 132 -16.49 -16.86 -0.64
C PRO A 132 -15.28 -16.63 0.28
N ARG A 133 -14.92 -15.37 0.57
CA ARG A 133 -13.77 -14.99 1.41
C ARG A 133 -14.14 -14.13 2.63
N GLY A 134 -15.42 -14.03 2.99
CA GLY A 134 -15.87 -13.49 4.28
C GLY A 134 -15.68 -11.98 4.50
N TRP A 135 -15.14 -11.25 3.54
CA TRP A 135 -14.96 -9.80 3.59
C TRP A 135 -15.51 -9.22 2.29
N ALA A 136 -16.69 -8.62 2.35
CA ALA A 136 -17.27 -7.91 1.21
C ALA A 136 -18.03 -6.70 1.71
N GLY A 137 -17.56 -5.53 1.28
CA GLY A 137 -18.39 -4.36 1.02
C GLY A 137 -18.45 -4.16 -0.50
#